data_AF-A0A1A7WJ96-F1
#
_entry.id   AF-A0A1A7WJ96-F1
#
_cell.length_a   1.000
_cell.length_b   1.000
_cell.length_c   1.000
_cell.angle_alpha   90.00
_cell.angle_beta   90.00
_cell.angle_gamma   90.00
#
_symmetry.space_group_name_H-M   'P 1'
#
loop_
_entity.id
_entity.type
_entity.pdbx_description
1 polymer ?
#
loop_
_entity_poly.entity_id
_entity_poly.type
_entity_poly.pdbx_seq_one_letter_code
_entity_poly.pdbx_strand_id
1 'polypeptide(L)'
;DQQLLQIKPPCNITRVPRSFQQRKFWKASEWQNWLLFYSIFVLKGILPLAFHQHWLILVTFMFLLCKDTVTSEGLKRCEKLVIEFVKQFEKLYGKENVSFNVHLCLHLPDCEKLGTFVGTFRVYF
;
A
#
# COMPACT_ATOMS: atom_id res chain seq x y z
N ASP A 1 -13.30 -11.10 -4.26
CA ASP A 1 -14.11 -10.37 -5.25
C ASP A 1 -15.40 -9.81 -4.69
N GLN A 2 -16.26 -10.63 -4.07
CA GLN A 2 -17.57 -10.17 -3.60
C GLN A 2 -17.51 -8.95 -2.68
N GLN A 3 -16.62 -8.95 -1.69
CA GLN A 3 -16.44 -7.80 -0.79
C GLN A 3 -15.98 -6.53 -1.53
N LEU A 4 -15.07 -6.65 -2.51
CA LEU A 4 -14.55 -5.51 -3.27
C LEU A 4 -15.66 -4.87 -4.13
N LEU A 5 -16.44 -5.69 -4.84
CA LEU A 5 -17.49 -5.25 -5.75
C LEU A 5 -18.69 -4.60 -5.03
N GLN A 6 -18.85 -4.85 -3.71
CA GLN A 6 -19.89 -4.24 -2.89
C GLN A 6 -19.48 -2.87 -2.31
N ILE A 7 -18.21 -2.47 -2.43
CA ILE A 7 -17.75 -1.19 -1.90
C ILE A 7 -18.30 -0.05 -2.76
N LYS A 8 -18.99 0.89 -2.09
CA LYS A 8 -19.33 2.19 -2.68
C LYS A 8 -18.11 3.12 -2.55
N PRO A 9 -17.60 3.67 -3.67
CA PRO A 9 -16.46 4.57 -3.60
C PRO A 9 -16.77 5.82 -2.78
N PRO A 10 -15.79 6.35 -2.01
CA PRO A 10 -15.92 7.70 -1.45
C PRO A 10 -16.05 8.73 -2.58
N CYS A 11 -16.66 9.89 -2.28
CA CYS A 11 -17.09 10.91 -3.25
C CYS A 11 -15.99 11.40 -4.22
N ASN A 12 -14.73 11.29 -3.84
CA ASN A 12 -13.54 11.65 -4.61
C ASN A 12 -13.08 10.56 -5.61
N ILE A 13 -13.65 9.36 -5.59
CA ILE A 13 -13.34 8.27 -6.51
C ILE A 13 -14.52 8.05 -7.46
N THR A 14 -14.37 8.47 -8.72
CA THR A 14 -15.47 8.48 -9.70
C THR A 14 -15.78 7.09 -10.29
N ARG A 15 -14.96 6.06 -10.01
CA ARG A 15 -15.10 4.72 -10.60
C ARG A 15 -15.26 3.66 -9.53
N VAL A 16 -16.26 2.80 -9.73
CA VAL A 16 -16.44 1.58 -8.93
C VAL A 16 -15.25 0.63 -9.11
N PRO A 17 -14.83 -0.08 -8.06
CA PRO A 17 -13.75 -1.05 -8.18
C PRO A 17 -14.13 -2.17 -9.15
N ARG A 18 -13.20 -2.54 -10.02
CA ARG A 18 -13.36 -3.67 -10.94
C ARG A 18 -13.01 -4.98 -10.24
N SER A 19 -13.40 -6.10 -10.85
CA SER A 19 -13.05 -7.44 -10.36
C SER A 19 -11.53 -7.66 -10.34
N PHE A 20 -11.03 -8.45 -9.37
CA PHE A 20 -9.63 -8.88 -9.35
C PHE A 20 -9.26 -9.75 -10.55
N GLN A 21 -10.23 -10.38 -11.24
CA GLN A 21 -9.96 -11.14 -12.46
C GLN A 21 -9.40 -10.24 -13.57
N GLN A 22 -9.75 -8.95 -13.54
CA GLN A 22 -9.28 -7.95 -14.50
C GLN A 22 -8.05 -7.19 -14.01
N ARG A 23 -7.42 -7.59 -12.89
CA ARG A 23 -6.30 -6.85 -12.27
C ARG A 23 -5.14 -6.56 -13.22
N LYS A 24 -4.91 -7.44 -14.20
CA LYS A 24 -3.90 -7.27 -15.27
C LYS A 24 -4.14 -6.00 -16.11
N PHE A 25 -5.39 -5.54 -16.20
CA PHE A 25 -5.83 -4.39 -16.97
C PHE A 25 -6.18 -3.18 -16.10
N TRP A 26 -5.90 -3.24 -14.79
CA TRP A 26 -6.10 -2.10 -13.91
C TRP A 26 -5.10 -1.00 -14.22
N LYS A 27 -5.60 0.24 -14.29
CA LYS A 27 -4.75 1.42 -14.38
C LYS A 27 -4.04 1.64 -13.04
N ALA A 28 -2.97 2.43 -13.07
CA ALA A 28 -2.23 2.76 -11.85
C ALA A 28 -3.10 3.39 -10.76
N SER A 29 -4.03 4.28 -11.15
CA SER A 29 -4.98 4.91 -10.22
C SER A 29 -5.94 3.91 -9.57
N GLU A 30 -6.25 2.79 -10.24
CA GLU A 30 -7.10 1.75 -9.67
C GLU A 30 -6.34 0.88 -8.67
N TRP A 31 -5.06 0.59 -8.95
CA TRP A 31 -4.17 -0.05 -7.98
C TRP A 31 -3.96 0.82 -6.74
N GLN A 32 -3.75 2.12 -6.94
CA GLN A 32 -3.66 3.09 -5.86
C GLN A 32 -4.93 3.11 -5.02
N ASN A 33 -6.10 3.23 -5.65
CA ASN A 33 -7.37 3.26 -4.94
C ASN A 33 -7.62 1.95 -4.18
N TRP A 34 -7.30 0.82 -4.80
CA TRP A 34 -7.39 -0.48 -4.16
C TRP A 34 -6.52 -0.54 -2.91
N LEU A 35 -5.24 -0.18 -3.01
CA LEU A 35 -4.33 -0.20 -1.87
C LEU A 35 -4.82 0.73 -0.76
N LEU A 36 -5.07 2.00 -1.09
CA LEU A 36 -5.27 3.05 -0.09
C LEU A 36 -6.65 2.99 0.58
N PHE A 37 -7.69 2.56 -0.14
CA PHE A 37 -9.07 2.67 0.35
C PHE A 37 -9.77 1.32 0.52
N TYR A 38 -9.46 0.33 -0.31
CA TYR A 38 -10.26 -0.91 -0.35
C TYR A 38 -9.57 -2.08 0.37
N SER A 39 -8.25 -2.18 0.25
CA SER A 39 -7.47 -3.33 0.70
C SER A 39 -7.65 -3.60 2.20
N ILE A 40 -7.71 -2.57 3.04
CA ILE A 40 -7.88 -2.69 4.49
C ILE A 40 -9.18 -3.43 4.83
N PHE A 41 -10.28 -3.07 4.18
CA PHE A 41 -11.59 -3.66 4.44
C PHE A 41 -11.72 -5.05 3.81
N VAL A 42 -11.22 -5.19 2.58
CA VAL A 42 -11.28 -6.47 1.84
C VAL A 42 -10.44 -7.54 2.52
N LEU A 43 -9.28 -7.19 3.09
CA LEU A 43 -8.40 -8.15 3.75
C LEU A 43 -8.80 -8.44 5.20
N LYS A 44 -9.72 -7.64 5.78
CA LYS A 44 -10.18 -7.84 7.16
C LYS A 44 -10.97 -9.15 7.27
N GLY A 45 -10.51 -10.04 8.14
CA GLY A 45 -11.10 -11.37 8.31
C GLY A 45 -10.64 -12.42 7.29
N ILE A 46 -9.83 -12.03 6.29
CA ILE A 46 -9.12 -12.94 5.41
C ILE A 46 -7.71 -13.20 5.94
N LEU A 47 -6.99 -12.13 6.31
CA LEU A 47 -5.67 -12.23 6.89
C LEU A 47 -5.76 -12.44 8.42
N PRO A 48 -4.85 -13.24 9.00
CA PRO A 48 -4.67 -13.23 10.45
C PRO A 48 -4.29 -11.83 10.95
N LEU A 49 -4.65 -11.53 12.19
CA LEU A 49 -4.57 -10.17 12.74
C LEU A 49 -3.18 -9.53 12.58
N ALA A 50 -2.11 -10.28 12.83
CA ALA A 50 -0.74 -9.78 12.71
C ALA A 50 -0.39 -9.32 11.28
N PHE A 51 -0.78 -10.10 10.26
CA PHE A 51 -0.57 -9.76 8.86
C PHE A 51 -1.45 -8.58 8.43
N HIS A 52 -2.68 -8.49 8.95
CA HIS A 52 -3.57 -7.36 8.67
C HIS A 52 -3.03 -6.04 9.27
N GLN A 53 -2.52 -6.10 10.50
CA GLN A 53 -1.86 -4.96 11.15
C GLN A 53 -0.59 -4.53 10.41
N HIS A 54 0.20 -5.49 9.95
CA HIS A 54 1.37 -5.21 9.13
C HIS A 54 1.00 -4.57 7.77
N TRP A 55 -0.06 -5.06 7.14
CA TRP A 55 -0.62 -4.46 5.92
C TRP A 55 -1.09 -3.02 6.14
N LEU A 56 -1.68 -2.71 7.30
CA LEU A 56 -2.08 -1.35 7.66
C LEU A 56 -0.88 -0.39 7.72
N ILE A 57 0.30 -0.85 8.14
CA ILE A 57 1.52 -0.04 8.14
C ILE A 57 1.89 0.34 6.70
N LEU A 58 1.87 -0.62 5.77
CA LEU A 58 2.09 -0.40 4.34
C LEU A 58 1.14 0.65 3.78
N VAL A 59 -0.16 0.47 3.99
CA VAL A 59 -1.16 1.41 3.49
C VAL A 59 -0.95 2.81 4.07
N THR A 60 -0.58 2.91 5.35
CA THR A 60 -0.39 4.19 6.03
C THR A 60 0.79 4.98 5.47
N PHE A 61 1.97 4.36 5.30
CA PHE A 61 3.11 5.10 4.77
C PHE A 61 2.93 5.43 3.28
N MET A 62 2.32 4.53 2.50
CA MET A 62 1.99 4.81 1.10
C MET A 62 1.00 5.98 0.99
N PHE A 63 0.01 6.05 1.89
CA PHE A 63 -0.90 7.20 1.95
C PHE A 63 -0.16 8.51 2.24
N LEU A 64 0.81 8.51 3.15
CA LEU A 64 1.61 9.70 3.46
C LEU A 64 2.44 10.16 2.25
N LEU A 65 3.03 9.22 1.50
CA LEU A 65 3.82 9.49 0.29
C LEU A 65 2.97 9.98 -0.89
N CYS A 66 1.67 9.68 -0.90
CA CYS A 66 0.73 10.08 -1.97
C CYS A 66 0.05 11.42 -1.73
N LYS A 67 0.31 12.10 -0.61
CA LYS A 67 -0.31 13.40 -0.35
C LYS A 67 0.25 14.46 -1.30
N ASP A 68 -0.64 15.33 -1.79
CA ASP A 68 -0.26 16.48 -2.64
C ASP A 68 0.74 17.42 -1.95
N THR A 69 0.76 17.42 -0.62
CA THR A 69 1.73 18.17 0.18
C THR A 69 2.34 17.25 1.22
N VAL A 70 3.65 17.00 1.07
CA VAL A 70 4.45 16.26 2.04
C VAL A 70 5.05 17.25 3.02
N THR A 71 4.62 17.19 4.28
CA THR A 71 5.23 17.98 5.35
C THR A 71 6.46 17.24 5.88
N SER A 72 7.46 17.98 6.38
CA SER A 72 8.66 17.37 6.99
C SER A 72 8.32 16.44 8.16
N GLU A 73 7.26 16.74 8.91
CA GLU A 73 6.76 15.86 9.97
C GLU A 73 6.10 14.59 9.42
N GLY A 74 5.31 14.73 8.34
CA GLY A 74 4.74 13.59 7.62
C GLY A 74 5.81 12.66 7.07
N LEU A 75 6.91 13.23 6.57
CA LEU A 75 8.05 12.47 6.06
C LEU A 75 8.78 11.70 7.16
N LYS A 76 9.11 12.36 8.28
CA LYS A 76 9.69 11.69 9.46
C LYS A 76 8.80 10.57 9.99
N ARG A 77 7.48 10.76 9.96
CA ARG A 77 6.52 9.70 10.32
C ARG A 77 6.57 8.55 9.31
N CYS A 78 6.65 8.84 8.02
CA CYS A 78 6.78 7.85 6.96
C CYS A 78 8.04 7.00 7.15
N GLU A 79 9.20 7.62 7.36
CA GLU A 79 10.47 6.91 7.64
C GLU A 79 10.34 5.91 8.78
N LYS A 80 9.75 6.33 9.91
CA LYS A 80 9.51 5.45 11.06
C LYS A 80 8.63 4.25 10.70
N LEU A 81 7.54 4.49 9.95
CA LEU A 81 6.62 3.43 9.52
C LEU A 81 7.27 2.44 8.57
N VAL A 82 8.09 2.92 7.64
CA VAL A 82 8.80 2.08 6.68
C VAL A 82 9.84 1.20 7.39
N ILE A 83 10.61 1.76 8.32
CA ILE A 83 11.57 1.00 9.14
C ILE A 83 10.84 -0.10 9.92
N GLU A 84 9.70 0.24 10.53
CA GLU A 84 8.88 -0.72 11.26
C GLU A 84 8.34 -1.83 10.35
N PHE A 85 7.86 -1.47 9.16
CA PHE A 85 7.38 -2.42 8.16
C PHE A 85 8.45 -3.45 7.81
N VAL A 86 9.66 -3.01 7.46
CA VAL A 86 10.77 -3.91 7.07
C VAL A 86 11.18 -4.82 8.24
N LYS A 87 11.28 -4.27 9.46
CA LYS A 87 11.60 -5.06 10.67
C LYS A 87 10.57 -6.14 10.98
N GLN A 88 9.29 -5.85 10.78
CA GLN A 88 8.22 -6.82 10.98
C GLN A 88 8.10 -7.82 9.82
N PHE A 89 8.48 -7.41 8.60
CA PHE A 89 8.37 -8.26 7.42
C PHE A 89 9.13 -9.57 7.58
N GLU A 90 10.41 -9.50 7.98
CA GLU A 90 11.23 -10.70 8.19
C GLU A 90 10.60 -11.65 9.22
N LYS A 91 10.02 -11.12 10.30
CA LYS A 91 9.41 -11.91 11.38
C LYS A 91 8.11 -12.59 10.96
N LEU A 92 7.30 -11.92 10.14
CA LEU A 92 5.97 -12.40 9.77
C LEU A 92 6.00 -13.29 8.52
N TYR A 93 6.86 -12.98 7.57
CA TYR A 93 6.90 -13.66 6.27
C TYR A 93 8.12 -14.56 6.12
N GLY A 94 9.10 -14.53 7.04
CA GLY A 94 10.33 -15.30 6.92
C GLY A 94 11.41 -14.54 6.16
N LYS A 95 12.67 -14.81 6.50
CA LYS A 95 13.85 -14.13 5.94
C LYS A 95 14.02 -14.38 4.45
N GLU A 96 13.65 -15.56 3.99
CA GLU A 96 13.65 -15.97 2.59
C GLU A 96 12.70 -15.14 1.71
N ASN A 97 11.67 -14.53 2.31
CA ASN A 97 10.71 -13.69 1.61
C ASN A 97 11.09 -12.19 1.65
N VAL A 98 12.17 -11.82 2.36
CA VAL A 98 12.72 -10.47 2.35
C VAL A 98 13.46 -10.25 1.03
N SER A 99 12.69 -9.93 -0.01
CA SER A 99 13.25 -9.60 -1.32
C SER A 99 13.92 -8.22 -1.32
N PHE A 100 14.70 -7.95 -2.36
CA PHE A 100 15.31 -6.63 -2.60
C PHE A 100 14.28 -5.49 -2.56
N ASN A 101 13.05 -5.74 -3.03
CA ASN A 101 11.97 -4.77 -3.02
C ASN A 101 11.57 -4.36 -1.59
N VAL A 102 11.58 -5.28 -0.64
CA VAL A 102 11.29 -4.96 0.77
C VAL A 102 12.35 -3.99 1.30
N HIS A 103 13.62 -4.19 0.96
CA HIS A 103 14.69 -3.26 1.35
C HIS A 103 14.57 -1.90 0.67
N LEU A 104 14.23 -1.87 -0.63
CA LEU A 104 14.05 -0.61 -1.34
C LEU A 104 12.96 0.28 -0.73
N CYS A 105 12.02 -0.29 0.05
CA CYS A 105 11.01 0.49 0.75
C CYS A 105 11.65 1.55 1.67
N LEU A 106 12.81 1.24 2.27
CA LEU A 106 13.56 2.15 3.16
C LEU A 106 13.94 3.48 2.49
N HIS A 107 14.06 3.50 1.16
CA HIS A 107 14.45 4.67 0.38
C HIS A 107 13.26 5.46 -0.19
N LEU A 108 12.02 4.99 0.03
CA LEU A 108 10.82 5.68 -0.45
C LEU A 108 10.63 7.09 0.14
N PRO A 109 10.92 7.34 1.43
CA PRO A 109 10.88 8.69 1.98
C PRO A 109 11.91 9.64 1.34
N ASP A 110 13.08 9.14 0.95
CA ASP A 110 14.12 9.97 0.32
C ASP A 110 13.71 10.50 -1.06
N CYS A 111 12.72 9.84 -1.69
CA CYS A 111 12.11 10.29 -2.92
C CYS A 111 11.07 11.38 -2.62
N GLU A 112 11.49 12.65 -2.51
CA GLU A 112 10.65 13.83 -2.16
C GLU A 112 9.35 13.97 -2.97
N LYS A 113 9.26 13.33 -4.15
CA LYS A 113 8.02 13.19 -4.93
C LYS A 113 7.92 11.81 -5.55
N LEU A 114 7.09 10.95 -4.98
CA LEU A 114 6.49 9.81 -5.69
C LEU A 114 5.41 10.30 -6.66
N GLY A 115 5.79 11.20 -7.58
CA GLY A 115 4.94 11.63 -8.70
C GLY A 115 4.56 10.49 -9.66
N THR A 116 5.16 9.31 -9.48
CA THR A 116 4.92 8.14 -10.32
C THR A 116 4.78 6.89 -9.46
N PHE A 117 3.70 6.84 -8.67
CA PHE A 117 3.19 5.68 -7.91
C PHE A 117 3.21 4.34 -8.70
N VAL A 118 3.22 4.42 -10.03
CA VAL A 118 3.13 3.31 -10.99
C VAL A 118 4.39 2.44 -11.04
N GLY A 119 5.59 3.02 -10.89
CA GLY A 119 6.84 2.26 -10.98
C GLY A 119 7.06 1.39 -9.75
N THR A 120 6.80 1.94 -8.57
CA THR A 120 7.09 1.29 -7.30
C THR A 120 6.08 0.18 -6.98
N PHE A 121 4.78 0.37 -7.17
CA PHE A 121 3.84 -0.69 -6.79
C PHE A 121 3.96 -1.95 -7.65
N ARG A 122 4.31 -1.79 -8.94
CA ARG A 122 4.47 -2.89 -9.90
C ARG A 122 5.81 -3.62 -9.80
N VAL A 123 6.82 -2.96 -9.23
CA VAL A 123 8.13 -3.57 -8.99
C VAL A 123 8.14 -4.33 -7.67
N TYR A 124 7.33 -3.92 -6.69
CA TYR A 124 7.41 -4.42 -5.32
C TYR A 124 6.38 -5.51 -4.98
N PHE A 125 5.27 -5.60 -5.73
CA PHE A 125 4.20 -6.58 -5.53
C PHE A 125 3.64 -7.15 -6.85
#